data_AF-A0AAD5HYY0-F1
#
_entry.id   AF-A0AAD5HYY0-F1
#
_cell.length_a   1.000
_cell.length_b   1.000
_cell.length_c   1.000
_cell.angle_alpha   90.00
_cell.angle_beta   90.00
_cell.angle_gamma   90.00
#
_symmetry.space_group_name_H-M   'P 1'
#
loop_
_entity.id
_entity.type
_entity.pdbx_description
1 polymer ?
#
loop_
_entity_poly.entity_id
_entity_poly.type
_entity_poly.pdbx_seq_one_letter_code
_entity_poly.pdbx_strand_id
1 'polypeptide(L)'
;MGLSLEDLAPAVPVTITKFPKTPTDSSTSNLLQLNLTGETQAFGDPLDEVPNRGLFDQADIGLIGLPYTQSIVDAMPNPDGTVPAKPPVLHFEPGLWMRVPRVEDMPVLAASFCRMGSIPHGTTINAQGFESTAISKGAPKIDPANITPLLIEQVGIPPVSEPHKAATELVKKRFDNQDAHRDATRRLPQDLSPFIANGTITQKIIDNPNTILRQANEGKDIIENTMFFVSTNAPRDAFGGGTTNIGFNMGADGGKKNDASREKKSGNANAVDVTAYYWVSKIRAKVELDPSMSVGQKVSPASRGPRDAVPEFYIDKEVEIPSCKKTVTVTYTQIQYSQMVMLDFNGIKWPHVTVATLAPIVQLEKPTLSSAMEYANN
;
A
#
# COMPACT_ATOMS: atom_id res chain seq x y z
N MET A 1 11.33 -30.73 -5.53
CA MET A 1 10.48 -30.02 -4.55
C MET A 1 10.09 -31.03 -3.50
N GLY A 2 10.62 -30.91 -2.28
CA GLY A 2 10.47 -31.91 -1.22
C GLY A 2 9.96 -31.28 0.08
N LEU A 3 8.85 -30.54 0.00
CA LEU A 3 8.11 -30.12 1.19
C LEU A 3 7.07 -31.20 1.46
N SER A 4 7.17 -31.87 2.59
CA SER A 4 6.13 -32.78 3.07
C SER A 4 4.96 -31.97 3.63
N LEU A 5 3.76 -32.57 3.71
CA LEU A 5 2.61 -31.93 4.36
C LEU A 5 2.85 -31.67 5.86
N GLU A 6 3.76 -32.41 6.47
CA GLU A 6 4.18 -32.22 7.86
C GLU A 6 5.05 -30.96 8.04
N ASP A 7 5.87 -30.61 7.04
CA ASP A 7 6.62 -29.35 6.99
C ASP A 7 5.71 -28.11 6.84
N LEU A 8 4.45 -28.31 6.46
CA LEU A 8 3.43 -27.28 6.31
C LEU A 8 2.47 -27.21 7.51
N ALA A 9 2.59 -28.10 8.49
CA ALA A 9 1.76 -28.08 9.68
C ALA A 9 2.18 -26.90 10.59
N PRO A 10 1.28 -25.95 10.90
CA PRO A 10 1.61 -24.85 11.79
C PRO A 10 1.86 -25.38 13.21
N ALA A 11 3.12 -25.38 13.63
CA ALA A 11 3.49 -25.69 15.00
C ALA A 11 3.40 -24.41 15.86
N VAL A 12 2.22 -24.00 16.34
CA VAL A 12 2.19 -22.91 17.33
C VAL A 12 1.04 -23.01 18.34
N PRO A 13 1.34 -22.96 19.67
CA PRO A 13 0.34 -22.65 20.69
C PRO A 13 -0.20 -21.22 20.54
N VAL A 14 -1.36 -20.93 21.14
CA VAL A 14 -1.94 -19.58 21.21
C VAL A 14 -0.89 -18.58 21.70
N THR A 15 -0.50 -17.64 20.85
CA THR A 15 0.50 -16.62 21.18
C THR A 15 -0.24 -15.35 21.62
N ILE A 16 -0.16 -15.02 22.90
CA ILE A 16 -0.71 -13.78 23.45
C ILE A 16 0.25 -12.64 23.12
N THR A 17 -0.27 -11.53 22.57
CA THR A 17 0.51 -10.31 22.35
C THR A 17 1.13 -9.83 23.66
N LYS A 18 2.46 -9.67 23.67
CA LYS A 18 3.21 -9.16 24.83
C LYS A 18 3.48 -7.68 24.67
N PHE A 19 3.31 -6.93 25.76
CA PHE A 19 3.61 -5.50 25.84
C PHE A 19 4.78 -5.27 26.81
N PRO A 20 5.76 -4.42 26.45
CA PRO A 20 6.86 -4.04 27.37
C PRO A 20 6.40 -3.46 28.72
N LYS A 21 5.31 -2.70 28.72
CA LYS A 21 4.67 -2.08 29.89
C LYS A 21 3.22 -2.56 29.97
N THR A 22 2.73 -2.77 31.19
CA THR A 22 1.31 -3.09 31.42
C THR A 22 0.42 -2.00 30.82
N PRO A 23 -0.48 -2.33 29.88
CA PRO A 23 -1.33 -1.33 29.27
C PRO A 23 -2.29 -0.69 30.27
N THR A 24 -2.48 0.63 30.14
CA THR A 24 -3.28 1.50 31.04
C THR A 24 -4.60 1.95 30.42
N ASP A 25 -4.81 1.68 29.13
CA ASP A 25 -6.05 2.01 28.44
C ASP A 25 -7.20 1.11 28.90
N SER A 26 -8.38 1.72 28.99
CA SER A 26 -9.61 1.09 29.49
C SER A 26 -10.22 0.09 28.51
N SER A 27 -9.87 0.19 27.23
CA SER A 27 -10.29 -0.75 26.18
C SER A 27 -9.27 -1.89 26.06
N THR A 28 -9.74 -3.13 25.94
CA THR A 28 -8.88 -4.31 25.77
C THR A 28 -8.78 -4.82 24.33
N SER A 29 -9.61 -4.29 23.41
CA SER A 29 -9.76 -4.77 22.03
C SER A 29 -9.40 -3.72 20.97
N ASN A 30 -8.35 -2.94 21.21
CA ASN A 30 -7.98 -1.80 20.37
C ASN A 30 -6.51 -1.77 19.97
N LEU A 31 -5.78 -2.90 19.97
CA LEU A 31 -4.36 -2.91 19.62
C LEU A 31 -4.07 -2.11 18.33
N LEU A 32 -3.22 -1.09 18.43
CA LEU A 32 -2.69 -0.35 17.29
C LEU A 32 -1.26 -0.82 17.02
N GLN A 33 -1.02 -1.42 15.87
CA GLN A 33 0.33 -1.76 15.43
C GLN A 33 0.81 -0.73 14.41
N LEU A 34 1.98 -0.14 14.68
CA LEU A 34 2.67 0.78 13.79
C LEU A 34 3.96 0.13 13.33
N ASN A 35 4.15 0.07 12.01
CA ASN A 35 5.39 -0.44 11.42
C ASN A 35 6.01 0.63 10.52
N LEU A 36 7.34 0.68 10.55
CA LEU A 36 8.13 1.19 9.44
C LEU A 36 8.37 0.00 8.51
N THR A 37 8.17 0.17 7.22
CA THR A 37 8.25 -0.94 6.27
C THR A 37 9.29 -0.68 5.20
N GLY A 38 9.92 -1.76 4.75
CA GLY A 38 10.61 -1.82 3.47
C GLY A 38 9.70 -2.51 2.47
N GLU A 39 9.68 -2.04 1.23
CA GLU A 39 8.80 -2.60 0.20
C GLU A 39 9.56 -2.82 -1.10
N THR A 40 9.25 -3.93 -1.77
CA THR A 40 9.69 -4.22 -3.12
C THR A 40 8.50 -4.64 -3.96
N GLN A 41 8.32 -4.00 -5.10
CA GLN A 41 7.38 -4.44 -6.14
C GLN A 41 8.18 -4.88 -7.37
N ALA A 42 7.88 -6.07 -7.86
CA ALA A 42 8.46 -6.59 -9.09
C ALA A 42 7.35 -6.78 -10.12
N PHE A 43 7.53 -6.21 -11.31
CA PHE A 43 6.60 -6.32 -12.43
C PHE A 43 7.15 -7.30 -13.46
N GLY A 44 6.30 -8.23 -13.90
CA GLY A 44 6.57 -9.17 -14.96
C GLY A 44 6.38 -8.55 -16.35
N ASP A 45 6.44 -9.39 -17.37
CA ASP A 45 6.15 -8.96 -18.74
C ASP A 45 4.63 -8.72 -18.92
N PRO A 46 4.24 -7.71 -19.72
CA PRO A 46 2.83 -7.46 -20.02
C PRO A 46 2.12 -8.65 -20.68
N LEU A 47 0.81 -8.75 -20.43
CA LEU A 47 -0.12 -9.62 -21.13
C LEU A 47 -0.92 -8.75 -22.10
N ASP A 48 -0.53 -8.71 -23.38
CA ASP A 48 -1.00 -7.68 -24.31
C ASP A 48 -2.45 -7.85 -24.79
N GLU A 49 -2.97 -9.08 -24.81
CA GLU A 49 -4.34 -9.37 -25.26
C GLU A 49 -5.02 -10.38 -24.33
N VAL A 50 -5.57 -9.89 -23.21
CA VAL A 50 -6.40 -10.71 -22.32
C VAL A 50 -7.87 -10.54 -22.73
N PRO A 51 -8.48 -11.51 -23.44
CA PRO A 51 -9.83 -11.35 -23.95
C PRO A 51 -10.88 -11.42 -22.83
N ASN A 52 -11.83 -10.49 -22.85
CA ASN A 52 -13.04 -10.56 -22.02
C ASN A 52 -14.27 -10.45 -22.92
N ARG A 53 -15.17 -11.43 -22.80
CA ARG A 53 -16.25 -11.64 -23.78
C ARG A 53 -17.47 -10.80 -23.46
N GLY A 54 -17.96 -10.10 -24.48
CA GLY A 54 -19.27 -9.45 -24.41
C GLY A 54 -20.41 -10.46 -24.55
N LEU A 55 -21.61 -10.05 -24.17
CA LEU A 55 -22.85 -10.81 -24.36
C LEU A 55 -23.84 -10.01 -25.22
N PHE A 56 -24.53 -10.70 -26.14
CA PHE A 56 -25.45 -10.09 -27.12
C PHE A 56 -24.75 -9.03 -27.98
N ASP A 57 -25.26 -7.80 -27.98
CA ASP A 57 -24.72 -6.67 -28.76
C ASP A 57 -23.50 -6.02 -28.09
N GLN A 58 -23.14 -6.43 -26.87
CA GLN A 58 -21.93 -5.95 -26.21
C GLN A 58 -20.69 -6.51 -26.93
N ALA A 59 -19.82 -5.61 -27.38
CA ALA A 59 -18.55 -5.99 -27.98
C ALA A 59 -17.61 -6.68 -26.98
N ASP A 60 -16.77 -7.59 -27.48
CA ASP A 60 -15.61 -8.08 -26.76
C ASP A 60 -14.65 -6.92 -26.44
N ILE A 61 -13.97 -7.02 -25.30
CA ILE A 61 -12.89 -6.10 -24.94
C ILE A 61 -11.58 -6.87 -24.73
N GLY A 62 -10.48 -6.26 -25.13
CA GLY A 62 -9.13 -6.69 -24.78
C GLY A 62 -8.63 -5.93 -23.57
N LEU A 63 -8.15 -6.65 -22.56
CA LEU A 63 -7.45 -6.06 -21.41
C LEU A 63 -5.94 -6.23 -21.59
N ILE A 64 -5.17 -5.30 -21.01
CA ILE A 64 -3.71 -5.45 -20.90
C ILE A 64 -3.39 -5.79 -19.45
N GLY A 65 -2.75 -6.93 -19.21
CA GLY A 65 -2.33 -7.35 -17.87
C GLY A 65 -0.87 -6.98 -17.58
N LEU A 66 -0.55 -6.71 -16.33
CA LEU A 66 0.81 -6.58 -15.84
C LEU A 66 0.91 -7.40 -14.53
N PRO A 67 1.51 -8.60 -14.58
CA PRO A 67 1.78 -9.40 -13.40
C PRO A 67 2.67 -8.62 -12.43
N TYR A 68 2.39 -8.69 -11.14
CA TYR A 68 3.26 -8.14 -10.13
C TYR A 68 3.36 -9.06 -8.91
N THR A 69 4.46 -8.90 -8.19
CA THR A 69 4.58 -9.33 -6.79
C THR A 69 4.94 -8.13 -5.94
N GLN A 70 4.38 -8.06 -4.74
CA GLN A 70 4.72 -7.09 -3.70
C GLN A 70 5.23 -7.85 -2.48
N SER A 71 6.38 -7.43 -1.95
CA SER A 71 6.93 -7.93 -0.70
C SER A 71 7.12 -6.77 0.27
N ILE A 72 6.62 -6.92 1.49
CA ILE A 72 6.77 -5.94 2.56
C ILE A 72 7.49 -6.60 3.73
N VAL A 73 8.53 -5.92 4.23
CA VAL A 73 9.33 -6.36 5.38
C VAL A 73 9.19 -5.38 6.55
N ASP A 74 9.37 -5.88 7.76
CA ASP A 74 9.40 -5.03 8.96
C ASP A 74 10.74 -4.31 9.06
N ALA A 75 10.75 -3.02 8.71
CA ALA A 75 11.93 -2.16 8.74
C ALA A 75 12.03 -1.36 10.05
N MET A 76 11.33 -1.80 11.10
CA MET A 76 11.52 -1.24 12.43
C MET A 76 12.98 -1.42 12.88
N PRO A 77 13.64 -0.36 13.40
CA PRO A 77 15.01 -0.44 13.83
C PRO A 77 15.16 -1.39 15.02
N ASN A 78 16.34 -2.01 15.11
CA ASN A 78 16.77 -2.76 16.28
C ASN A 78 16.79 -1.83 17.53
N PRO A 79 16.83 -2.39 18.75
CA PRO A 79 16.94 -1.59 19.97
C PRO A 79 18.13 -0.62 20.02
N ASP A 80 19.19 -0.90 19.25
CA ASP A 80 20.38 -0.05 19.10
C ASP A 80 20.24 1.03 17.99
N GLY A 81 19.08 1.11 17.33
CA GLY A 81 18.78 2.07 16.26
C GLY A 81 19.21 1.62 14.86
N THR A 82 19.85 0.46 14.70
CA THR A 82 20.29 -0.05 13.40
C THR A 82 19.15 -0.66 12.58
N VAL A 83 19.27 -0.66 11.25
CA VAL A 83 18.31 -1.35 10.37
C VAL A 83 18.53 -2.86 10.46
N PRO A 84 17.47 -3.69 10.58
CA PRO A 84 17.63 -5.14 10.59
C PRO A 84 18.29 -5.65 9.31
N ALA A 85 19.33 -6.49 9.44
CA ALA A 85 20.02 -7.06 8.28
C ALA A 85 19.17 -8.07 7.48
N LYS A 86 18.22 -8.73 8.16
CA LYS A 86 17.26 -9.67 7.57
C LYS A 86 15.89 -9.41 8.20
N PRO A 87 15.22 -8.33 7.81
CA PRO A 87 13.93 -7.98 8.37
C PRO A 87 12.91 -9.10 8.06
N PRO A 88 12.02 -9.45 9.00
CA PRO A 88 11.00 -10.46 8.75
C PRO A 88 10.03 -9.97 7.67
N VAL A 89 9.59 -10.90 6.81
CA VAL A 89 8.55 -10.61 5.81
C VAL A 89 7.22 -10.48 6.53
N LEU A 90 6.58 -9.32 6.40
CA LEU A 90 5.25 -9.04 6.92
C LEU A 90 4.16 -9.46 5.93
N HIS A 91 4.41 -9.24 4.64
CA HIS A 91 3.42 -9.40 3.60
C HIS A 91 4.06 -9.83 2.28
N PHE A 92 3.38 -10.70 1.54
CA PHE A 92 3.73 -11.05 0.17
C PHE A 92 2.45 -11.16 -0.65
N GLU A 93 2.30 -10.39 -1.71
CA GLU A 93 1.10 -10.37 -2.54
C GLU A 93 1.46 -10.59 -4.00
N PRO A 94 1.08 -11.71 -4.62
CA PRO A 94 1.04 -11.85 -6.06
C PRO A 94 -0.29 -11.29 -6.62
N GLY A 95 -0.21 -10.69 -7.80
CA GLY A 95 -1.39 -10.10 -8.43
C GLY A 95 -1.21 -9.71 -9.89
N LEU A 96 -2.26 -9.05 -10.40
CA LEU A 96 -2.32 -8.47 -11.73
C LEU A 96 -2.82 -7.03 -11.62
N TRP A 97 -2.10 -6.12 -12.28
CA TRP A 97 -2.67 -4.88 -12.74
C TRP A 97 -3.30 -5.10 -14.11
N MET A 98 -4.51 -4.59 -14.32
CA MET A 98 -5.20 -4.68 -15.61
C MET A 98 -5.50 -3.27 -16.09
N ARG A 99 -5.20 -2.98 -17.36
CA ARG A 99 -5.76 -1.84 -18.07
C ARG A 99 -7.09 -2.26 -18.68
N VAL A 100 -8.17 -1.60 -18.27
CA VAL A 100 -9.50 -1.79 -18.84
C VAL A 100 -9.75 -0.66 -19.85
N PRO A 101 -10.09 -0.97 -21.12
CA PRO A 101 -10.43 0.05 -22.09
C PRO A 101 -11.76 0.73 -21.72
N ARG A 102 -12.06 1.83 -22.41
CA ARG A 102 -13.40 2.45 -22.29
C ARG A 102 -14.45 1.48 -22.83
N VAL A 103 -15.59 1.40 -22.14
CA VAL A 103 -16.78 0.67 -22.60
C VAL A 103 -17.90 1.68 -22.82
N GLU A 104 -18.53 1.68 -24.00
CA GLU A 104 -19.53 2.69 -24.38
C GLU A 104 -20.99 2.22 -24.23
N ASP A 105 -21.25 0.91 -24.25
CA ASP A 105 -22.61 0.37 -24.28
C ASP A 105 -23.11 -0.06 -22.88
N MET A 106 -22.55 -1.14 -22.32
CA MET A 106 -22.97 -1.67 -21.03
C MET A 106 -21.89 -2.53 -20.36
N PRO A 107 -21.53 -2.28 -19.08
CA PRO A 107 -21.71 -1.01 -18.38
C PRO A 107 -20.88 0.09 -19.05
N VAL A 108 -21.43 1.31 -19.13
CA VAL A 108 -20.66 2.47 -19.64
C VAL A 108 -19.59 2.82 -18.61
N LEU A 109 -18.32 2.63 -18.96
CA LEU A 109 -17.19 2.83 -18.05
C LEU A 109 -16.06 3.58 -18.76
N ALA A 110 -15.47 4.53 -18.03
CA ALA A 110 -14.23 5.16 -18.47
C ALA A 110 -13.09 4.12 -18.52
N ALA A 111 -12.10 4.38 -19.39
CA ALA A 111 -10.90 3.55 -19.39
C ALA A 111 -10.18 3.68 -18.04
N SER A 112 -10.01 2.59 -17.30
CA SER A 112 -9.49 2.58 -15.94
C SER A 112 -8.43 1.50 -15.69
N PHE A 113 -8.02 1.35 -14.44
CA PHE A 113 -7.15 0.27 -13.98
C PHE A 113 -7.90 -0.65 -13.02
N CYS A 114 -7.60 -1.94 -13.03
CA CYS A 114 -7.98 -2.87 -11.98
C CYS A 114 -6.73 -3.47 -11.33
N ARG A 115 -6.79 -3.72 -10.01
CA ARG A 115 -5.80 -4.46 -9.24
C ARG A 115 -6.44 -5.69 -8.66
N MET A 116 -5.92 -6.86 -9.00
CA MET A 116 -6.31 -8.13 -8.40
C MET A 116 -5.13 -8.68 -7.62
N GLY A 117 -5.35 -9.09 -6.37
CA GLY A 117 -4.27 -9.54 -5.50
C GLY A 117 -4.75 -10.58 -4.49
N SER A 118 -3.86 -11.52 -4.13
CA SER A 118 -4.07 -12.49 -3.06
C SER A 118 -3.12 -12.24 -1.90
N ILE A 119 -3.68 -12.10 -0.70
CA ILE A 119 -2.99 -11.65 0.50
C ILE A 119 -2.86 -12.83 1.48
N PRO A 120 -1.66 -13.11 2.01
CA PRO A 120 -1.34 -14.30 2.81
C PRO A 120 -2.05 -14.33 4.16
N HIS A 121 -2.64 -13.21 4.58
CA HIS A 121 -3.55 -13.15 5.73
C HIS A 121 -4.94 -13.74 5.43
N GLY A 122 -5.14 -14.34 4.25
CA GLY A 122 -6.37 -15.02 3.87
C GLY A 122 -7.42 -14.08 3.28
N THR A 123 -6.98 -13.11 2.47
CA THR A 123 -7.87 -12.18 1.78
C THR A 123 -7.51 -12.12 0.30
N THR A 124 -8.49 -12.01 -0.58
CA THR A 124 -8.28 -11.71 -2.01
C THR A 124 -9.08 -10.47 -2.36
N ILE A 125 -8.54 -9.62 -3.23
CA ILE A 125 -9.16 -8.38 -3.66
C ILE A 125 -9.31 -8.32 -5.17
N ASN A 126 -10.36 -7.65 -5.62
CA ASN A 126 -10.49 -7.07 -6.95
C ASN A 126 -10.84 -5.59 -6.76
N ALA A 127 -9.89 -4.70 -6.97
CA ALA A 127 -10.09 -3.26 -6.85
C ALA A 127 -10.12 -2.63 -8.24
N GLN A 128 -11.15 -1.88 -8.55
CA GLN A 128 -11.40 -1.30 -9.86
C GLN A 128 -11.39 0.22 -9.79
N GLY A 129 -10.83 0.86 -10.82
CA GLY A 129 -11.00 2.28 -11.06
C GLY A 129 -12.28 2.54 -11.84
N PHE A 130 -12.96 3.63 -11.49
CA PHE A 130 -14.23 4.03 -12.11
C PHE A 130 -14.11 5.37 -12.85
N GLU A 131 -12.93 5.97 -12.83
CA GLU A 131 -12.62 7.25 -13.43
C GLU A 131 -11.37 7.14 -14.31
N SER A 132 -11.23 8.06 -15.28
CA SER A 132 -10.00 8.20 -16.04
C SER A 132 -8.86 8.74 -15.15
N THR A 133 -7.63 8.43 -15.55
CA THR A 133 -6.43 8.96 -14.91
C THR A 133 -6.38 10.49 -14.99
N ALA A 134 -5.91 11.14 -13.93
CA ALA A 134 -5.71 12.59 -13.91
C ALA A 134 -4.21 12.94 -14.04
N ILE A 135 -3.85 13.75 -15.02
CA ILE A 135 -2.47 14.23 -15.21
C ILE A 135 -2.36 15.66 -14.68
N SER A 136 -1.33 15.93 -13.89
CA SER A 136 -1.05 17.29 -13.40
C SER A 136 0.44 17.61 -13.46
N LYS A 137 0.77 18.89 -13.70
CA LYS A 137 2.15 19.39 -13.64
C LYS A 137 2.60 19.48 -12.19
N GLY A 138 3.88 19.19 -11.93
CA GLY A 138 4.44 19.31 -10.60
C GLY A 138 4.16 18.11 -9.68
N ALA A 139 4.41 18.32 -8.39
CA ALA A 139 4.16 17.34 -7.35
C ALA A 139 2.65 17.01 -7.22
N PRO A 140 2.29 15.75 -6.91
CA PRO A 140 0.90 15.37 -6.72
C PRO A 140 0.27 16.08 -5.51
N LYS A 141 -1.01 16.45 -5.63
CA LYS A 141 -1.83 16.83 -4.47
C LYS A 141 -2.25 15.56 -3.73
N ILE A 142 -1.77 15.41 -2.50
CA ILE A 142 -2.06 14.24 -1.65
C ILE A 142 -2.89 14.67 -0.45
N ASP A 143 -4.14 14.24 -0.42
CA ASP A 143 -5.07 14.55 0.65
C ASP A 143 -4.72 13.79 1.95
N PRO A 144 -5.14 14.30 3.13
CA PRO A 144 -4.97 13.59 4.39
C PRO A 144 -5.60 12.19 4.41
N ALA A 145 -4.90 11.21 4.96
CA ALA A 145 -5.49 9.95 5.40
C ALA A 145 -5.74 10.01 6.91
N ASN A 146 -6.84 9.44 7.40
CA ASN A 146 -7.17 9.42 8.83
C ASN A 146 -7.34 7.97 9.29
N ILE A 147 -6.67 7.61 10.38
CA ILE A 147 -6.71 6.25 10.96
C ILE A 147 -7.70 6.11 12.12
N THR A 148 -8.48 7.15 12.43
CA THR A 148 -9.42 7.16 13.54
C THR A 148 -10.50 6.10 13.31
N PRO A 149 -10.62 5.10 14.20
CA PRO A 149 -11.61 4.04 14.06
C PRO A 149 -13.05 4.54 14.13
N LEU A 150 -13.94 3.74 13.57
CA LEU A 150 -15.37 3.97 13.57
C LEU A 150 -16.05 2.87 14.39
N LEU A 151 -17.02 3.25 15.22
CA LEU A 151 -17.87 2.29 15.91
C LEU A 151 -18.93 1.76 14.95
N ILE A 152 -19.02 0.44 14.86
CA ILE A 152 -20.08 -0.23 14.11
C ILE A 152 -21.27 -0.37 15.07
N GLU A 153 -22.37 0.35 14.78
CA GLU A 153 -23.61 0.10 15.51
C GLU A 153 -24.03 -1.36 15.31
N GLN A 154 -24.44 -2.02 16.39
CA GLN A 154 -24.99 -3.37 16.31
C GLN A 154 -26.33 -3.30 15.59
N VAL A 155 -26.35 -3.40 14.27
CA VAL A 155 -27.58 -3.76 13.57
C VAL A 155 -27.82 -5.23 13.86
N GLY A 156 -28.46 -5.52 15.00
CA GLY A 156 -29.25 -6.73 15.08
C GLY A 156 -30.22 -6.63 13.92
N ILE A 157 -30.10 -7.52 12.91
CA ILE A 157 -30.95 -7.49 11.72
C ILE A 157 -32.40 -7.26 12.20
N PRO A 158 -33.04 -6.12 11.86
CA PRO A 158 -34.44 -5.93 12.23
C PRO A 158 -35.24 -7.06 11.57
N PRO A 159 -36.28 -7.59 12.23
CA PRO A 159 -37.14 -8.58 11.60
C PRO A 159 -37.55 -8.07 10.21
N VAL A 160 -37.59 -8.99 9.23
CA VAL A 160 -37.77 -8.76 7.78
C VAL A 160 -39.01 -7.91 7.42
N SER A 161 -39.82 -7.54 8.40
CA SER A 161 -41.00 -6.69 8.31
C SER A 161 -40.76 -5.18 8.50
N GLU A 162 -39.55 -4.69 8.81
CA GLU A 162 -39.30 -3.24 8.92
C GLU A 162 -38.42 -2.69 7.79
N PRO A 163 -38.78 -1.53 7.21
CA PRO A 163 -37.99 -0.90 6.16
C PRO A 163 -36.58 -0.61 6.67
N HIS A 164 -35.57 -0.94 5.85
CA HIS A 164 -34.16 -0.65 6.11
C HIS A 164 -34.00 0.82 6.51
N LYS A 165 -33.75 1.10 7.79
CA LYS A 165 -33.24 2.41 8.19
C LYS A 165 -31.91 2.60 7.46
N ALA A 166 -31.81 3.69 6.69
CA ALA A 166 -30.57 4.10 6.07
C ALA A 166 -29.45 4.06 7.13
N ALA A 167 -28.30 3.49 6.78
CA ALA A 167 -27.15 3.38 7.67
C ALA A 167 -26.90 4.73 8.35
N THR A 168 -27.04 4.77 9.67
CA THR A 168 -26.59 5.88 10.51
C THR A 168 -25.10 6.09 10.24
N GLU A 169 -24.66 7.36 10.10
CA GLU A 169 -23.23 7.65 9.94
C GLU A 169 -22.45 7.03 11.11
N LEU A 170 -21.43 6.23 10.81
CA LEU A 170 -20.64 5.56 11.84
C LEU A 170 -19.94 6.59 12.73
N VAL A 171 -19.97 6.38 14.05
CA VAL A 171 -19.40 7.31 15.02
C VAL A 171 -17.89 7.13 15.11
N LYS A 172 -17.11 8.20 14.89
CA LYS A 172 -15.66 8.20 15.12
C LYS A 172 -15.33 7.99 16.58
N LYS A 173 -14.42 7.06 16.86
CA LYS A 173 -13.86 6.81 18.20
C LYS A 173 -12.35 6.80 18.14
N ARG A 174 -11.75 7.90 18.62
CA ARG A 174 -10.31 7.95 18.87
C ARG A 174 -9.98 7.18 20.14
N PHE A 175 -8.87 6.45 20.12
CA PHE A 175 -8.36 5.69 21.26
C PHE A 175 -7.05 6.29 21.76
N ASP A 176 -6.75 6.07 23.05
CA ASP A 176 -5.54 6.56 23.72
C ASP A 176 -4.24 6.13 23.05
N ASN A 177 -4.25 4.98 22.38
CA ASN A 177 -3.08 4.47 21.66
C ASN A 177 -2.75 5.25 20.38
N GLN A 178 -3.62 6.15 19.93
CA GLN A 178 -3.32 7.11 18.85
C GLN A 178 -2.64 8.39 19.37
N ASP A 179 -2.38 8.50 20.67
CA ASP A 179 -1.53 9.54 21.26
C ASP A 179 -0.09 9.04 21.40
N ALA A 180 0.82 9.61 20.62
CA ALA A 180 2.22 9.23 20.55
C ALA A 180 2.96 9.39 21.88
N HIS A 181 2.50 10.29 22.76
CA HIS A 181 3.12 10.57 24.05
C HIS A 181 2.66 9.62 25.16
N ARG A 182 1.63 8.78 24.90
CA ARG A 182 1.19 7.75 25.85
C ARG A 182 1.91 6.44 25.60
N ASP A 183 2.89 6.15 26.45
CA ASP A 183 3.85 5.05 26.30
C ASP A 183 3.43 3.72 26.97
N ALA A 184 2.25 3.68 27.57
CA ALA A 184 1.71 2.51 28.26
C ALA A 184 0.31 2.16 27.74
N THR A 185 0.06 2.36 26.45
CA THR A 185 -1.20 1.98 25.79
C THR A 185 -1.06 0.64 25.08
N ARG A 186 -2.16 0.03 24.61
CA ARG A 186 -2.13 -1.08 23.65
C ARG A 186 -1.71 -0.59 22.26
N ARG A 187 -0.45 -0.20 22.13
CA ARG A 187 0.23 0.11 20.87
C ARG A 187 1.52 -0.70 20.77
N LEU A 188 1.89 -1.12 19.57
CA LEU A 188 3.22 -1.64 19.28
C LEU A 188 3.90 -0.77 18.21
N PRO A 189 5.08 -0.19 18.48
CA PRO A 189 5.74 -0.13 19.79
C PRO A 189 5.02 0.80 20.79
N GLN A 190 5.19 0.53 22.08
CA GLN A 190 4.56 1.31 23.15
C GLN A 190 5.23 2.68 23.33
N ASP A 191 6.55 2.71 23.52
CA ASP A 191 7.31 3.97 23.63
C ASP A 191 7.71 4.48 22.24
N LEU A 192 7.18 5.65 21.86
CA LEU A 192 7.50 6.30 20.59
C LEU A 192 8.60 7.37 20.71
N SER A 193 9.13 7.63 21.91
CA SER A 193 10.16 8.66 22.14
C SER A 193 11.35 8.57 21.16
N PRO A 194 11.98 7.39 20.92
CA PRO A 194 13.07 7.31 19.95
C PRO A 194 12.63 7.57 18.50
N PHE A 195 11.41 7.18 18.14
CA PHE A 195 10.85 7.40 16.81
C PHE A 195 10.48 8.86 16.56
N ILE A 196 9.96 9.54 17.58
CA ILE A 196 9.67 10.97 17.55
C ILE A 196 10.97 11.76 17.39
N ALA A 197 12.00 11.42 18.18
CA ALA A 197 13.31 12.07 18.10
C ALA A 197 13.94 11.94 16.69
N ASN A 198 13.76 10.78 16.05
CA ASN A 198 14.25 10.51 14.70
C ASN A 198 13.29 10.98 13.59
N GLY A 199 12.14 11.58 13.94
CA GLY A 199 11.12 12.01 12.98
C GLY A 199 10.43 10.87 12.22
N THR A 200 10.58 9.62 12.67
CA THR A 200 10.10 8.45 11.94
C THR A 200 8.64 8.12 12.23
N ILE A 201 8.24 8.08 13.49
CA ILE A 201 6.84 7.91 13.91
C ILE A 201 6.51 9.08 14.84
N THR A 202 5.81 10.07 14.32
CA THR A 202 5.42 11.29 15.05
C THR A 202 3.92 11.38 15.18
N GLN A 203 3.42 12.20 16.12
CA GLN A 203 1.97 12.44 16.24
C GLN A 203 1.34 12.90 14.92
N LYS A 204 2.03 13.78 14.17
CA LYS A 204 1.59 14.25 12.84
C LYS A 204 1.43 13.10 11.83
N ILE A 205 2.30 12.09 11.88
CA ILE A 205 2.23 10.92 11.01
C ILE A 205 1.11 9.98 11.47
N ILE A 206 0.91 9.80 12.78
CA ILE A 206 -0.20 8.99 13.31
C ILE A 206 -1.54 9.61 12.91
N ASP A 207 -1.68 10.93 13.06
CA ASP A 207 -2.91 11.63 12.67
C ASP A 207 -3.13 11.65 11.15
N ASN A 208 -2.04 11.60 10.39
CA ASN A 208 -2.07 11.64 8.95
C ASN A 208 -0.87 10.94 8.31
N PRO A 209 -0.99 9.64 7.99
CA PRO A 209 0.09 8.87 7.37
C PRO A 209 0.54 9.44 6.02
N ASN A 210 -0.36 10.08 5.26
CA ASN A 210 -0.03 10.73 3.98
C ASN A 210 0.94 11.92 4.13
N THR A 211 1.24 12.36 5.36
CA THR A 211 2.37 13.26 5.63
C THR A 211 3.68 12.69 5.10
N ILE A 212 3.91 11.37 5.19
CA ILE A 212 5.13 10.71 4.70
C ILE A 212 5.28 10.93 3.19
N LEU A 213 4.21 10.74 2.42
CA LEU A 213 4.24 10.91 0.97
C LEU A 213 4.53 12.35 0.55
N ARG A 214 3.94 13.32 1.25
CA ARG A 214 4.19 14.75 0.99
C ARG A 214 5.63 15.14 1.32
N GLN A 215 6.15 14.67 2.46
CA GLN A 215 7.55 14.90 2.83
C GLN A 215 8.52 14.29 1.82
N ALA A 216 8.22 13.11 1.28
CA ALA A 216 9.06 12.47 0.26
C ALA A 216 9.13 13.26 -1.07
N ASN A 217 8.22 14.23 -1.29
CA ASN A 217 8.23 15.10 -2.46
C ASN A 217 8.97 16.42 -2.22
N GLU A 218 9.30 16.75 -0.97
CA GLU A 218 9.90 18.05 -0.61
C GLU A 218 11.24 18.26 -1.34
N GLY A 219 11.27 19.33 -2.13
CA GLY A 219 12.41 19.78 -2.92
C GLY A 219 12.77 18.91 -4.13
N LYS A 220 12.00 17.87 -4.48
CA LYS A 220 12.23 17.12 -5.73
C LYS A 220 11.75 17.95 -6.93
N ASP A 221 12.45 17.87 -8.06
CA ASP A 221 11.99 18.42 -9.33
C ASP A 221 11.01 17.44 -9.98
N ILE A 222 9.77 17.43 -9.49
CA ILE A 222 8.69 16.63 -10.06
C ILE A 222 8.13 17.38 -11.25
N ILE A 223 8.32 16.84 -12.45
CA ILE A 223 7.90 17.46 -13.71
C ILE A 223 6.37 17.38 -13.85
N GLU A 224 5.85 16.17 -13.66
CA GLU A 224 4.43 15.85 -13.78
C GLU A 224 4.10 14.58 -13.00
N ASN A 225 2.83 14.36 -12.73
CA ASN A 225 2.32 13.13 -12.16
C ASN A 225 1.01 12.70 -12.82
N THR A 226 0.83 11.39 -12.93
CA THR A 226 -0.42 10.73 -13.30
C THR A 226 -1.02 10.09 -12.07
N MET A 227 -2.23 10.50 -11.70
CA MET A 227 -2.99 9.93 -10.59
C MET A 227 -4.05 8.97 -11.11
N PHE A 228 -4.22 7.86 -10.42
CA PHE A 228 -5.38 6.99 -10.57
C PHE A 228 -5.80 6.37 -9.23
N PHE A 229 -7.05 5.94 -9.19
CA PHE A 229 -7.68 5.38 -8.01
C PHE A 229 -8.29 4.02 -8.33
N VAL A 230 -8.20 3.09 -7.37
CA VAL A 230 -8.89 1.81 -7.41
C VAL A 230 -9.62 1.54 -6.10
N SER A 231 -10.78 0.89 -6.18
CA SER A 231 -11.62 0.55 -5.04
C SER A 231 -12.25 -0.83 -5.22
N THR A 232 -12.36 -1.59 -4.14
CA THR A 232 -13.17 -2.83 -4.11
C THR A 232 -14.66 -2.54 -3.94
N ASN A 233 -15.02 -1.30 -3.66
CA ASN A 233 -16.39 -0.83 -3.52
C ASN A 233 -16.72 0.13 -4.67
N ALA A 234 -17.60 -0.29 -5.57
CA ALA A 234 -18.05 0.54 -6.69
C ALA A 234 -18.95 1.69 -6.21
N PRO A 235 -18.93 2.85 -6.88
CA PRO A 235 -19.95 3.88 -6.69
C PRO A 235 -21.34 3.33 -7.07
N ARG A 236 -22.41 3.97 -6.60
CA ARG A 236 -23.80 3.45 -6.71
C ARG A 236 -24.26 3.14 -8.13
N ASP A 237 -23.71 3.83 -9.11
CA ASP A 237 -24.02 3.76 -10.55
C ASP A 237 -22.99 2.95 -11.35
N ALA A 238 -21.97 2.40 -10.70
CA ALA A 238 -21.04 1.46 -11.31
C ALA A 238 -21.10 0.08 -10.62
N PHE A 239 -20.51 -0.91 -11.26
CA PHE A 239 -20.47 -2.29 -10.77
C PHE A 239 -19.06 -2.86 -10.93
N GLY A 240 -18.71 -3.80 -10.06
CA GLY A 240 -17.43 -4.48 -10.06
C GLY A 240 -16.65 -4.29 -8.76
N GLY A 241 -15.55 -5.03 -8.66
CA GLY A 241 -14.71 -5.09 -7.47
C GLY A 241 -15.25 -5.99 -6.35
N GLY A 242 -14.46 -6.16 -5.30
CA GLY A 242 -14.84 -6.88 -4.10
C GLY A 242 -13.66 -7.35 -3.25
N THR A 243 -13.98 -7.81 -2.04
CA THR A 243 -13.05 -8.49 -1.13
C THR A 243 -13.63 -9.86 -0.76
N THR A 244 -12.76 -10.85 -0.57
CA THR A 244 -13.14 -12.16 -0.04
C THR A 244 -12.16 -12.55 1.05
N ASN A 245 -12.67 -13.03 2.19
CA ASN A 245 -11.88 -13.37 3.37
C ASN A 245 -12.04 -14.86 3.73
N ILE A 246 -11.01 -15.45 4.34
CA ILE A 246 -11.11 -16.76 5.00
C ILE A 246 -11.98 -16.68 6.26
N GLY A 247 -12.48 -17.84 6.70
CA GLY A 247 -13.36 -17.93 7.87
C GLY A 247 -12.76 -17.35 9.16
N PHE A 248 -11.44 -17.47 9.37
CA PHE A 248 -10.78 -16.89 10.55
C PHE A 248 -10.93 -15.37 10.61
N ASN A 249 -10.83 -14.67 9.48
CA ASN A 249 -10.98 -13.22 9.42
C ASN A 249 -12.44 -12.81 9.60
N MET A 250 -13.37 -13.54 8.98
CA MET A 250 -14.81 -13.27 9.07
C MET A 250 -15.40 -13.53 10.47
N GLY A 251 -14.83 -14.48 11.22
CA GLY A 251 -15.35 -14.88 12.53
C GLY A 251 -16.47 -15.94 12.44
N ALA A 252 -16.95 -16.39 13.60
CA ALA A 252 -17.78 -17.59 13.74
C ALA A 252 -19.19 -17.49 13.13
N ASP A 253 -19.68 -16.30 12.79
CA ASP A 253 -21.01 -16.11 12.23
C ASP A 253 -21.06 -15.18 11.01
N GLY A 254 -19.96 -14.54 10.62
CA GLY A 254 -20.01 -13.44 9.62
C GLY A 254 -21.05 -12.36 9.99
N GLY A 255 -21.39 -12.21 11.27
CA GLY A 255 -22.47 -11.38 11.80
C GLY A 255 -23.87 -12.05 11.89
N LYS A 256 -24.03 -13.36 11.66
CA LYS A 256 -25.34 -14.05 11.69
C LYS A 256 -25.81 -14.40 13.12
N LYS A 257 -27.13 -14.27 13.36
CA LYS A 257 -27.76 -14.52 14.68
C LYS A 257 -27.63 -15.98 15.11
N ASN A 258 -26.85 -16.22 16.17
CA ASN A 258 -26.96 -17.33 17.13
C ASN A 258 -26.74 -16.79 18.55
N ASP A 259 -26.97 -17.56 19.61
CA ASP A 259 -26.99 -17.10 21.02
C ASP A 259 -25.62 -16.76 21.64
N ALA A 260 -24.55 -16.61 20.84
CA ALA A 260 -23.19 -16.33 21.34
C ALA A 260 -22.96 -14.86 21.76
N SER A 261 -21.99 -14.60 22.64
CA SER A 261 -21.60 -13.24 23.06
C SER A 261 -20.88 -12.46 21.95
N ARG A 262 -20.78 -11.13 22.07
CA ARG A 262 -20.09 -10.24 21.11
C ARG A 262 -18.68 -10.72 20.78
N GLU A 263 -17.85 -11.04 21.78
CA GLU A 263 -16.48 -11.50 21.55
C GLU A 263 -16.42 -12.86 20.85
N LYS A 264 -17.46 -13.69 21.00
CA LYS A 264 -17.55 -15.01 20.37
C LYS A 264 -18.08 -14.97 18.94
N LYS A 265 -18.64 -13.84 18.51
CA LYS A 265 -19.24 -13.62 17.18
C LYS A 265 -18.34 -12.82 16.24
N SER A 266 -17.61 -11.86 16.78
CA SER A 266 -16.97 -10.85 15.94
C SER A 266 -15.93 -11.41 14.97
N GLY A 267 -15.91 -10.83 13.76
CA GLY A 267 -14.78 -10.94 12.87
C GLY A 267 -13.48 -10.48 13.54
N ASN A 268 -12.40 -11.14 13.14
CA ASN A 268 -11.04 -10.73 13.47
C ASN A 268 -10.64 -9.62 12.48
N ALA A 269 -9.72 -9.88 11.56
CA ALA A 269 -9.32 -8.93 10.53
C ALA A 269 -10.22 -9.01 9.28
N ASN A 270 -11.54 -8.85 9.44
CA ASN A 270 -12.45 -8.91 8.28
C ASN A 270 -12.26 -7.70 7.36
N ALA A 271 -11.62 -7.88 6.20
CA ALA A 271 -11.42 -6.81 5.23
C ALA A 271 -12.69 -6.56 4.41
N VAL A 272 -13.32 -5.41 4.65
CA VAL A 272 -14.61 -5.06 4.03
C VAL A 272 -14.46 -4.22 2.76
N ASP A 273 -13.48 -3.33 2.72
CA ASP A 273 -13.21 -2.49 1.57
C ASP A 273 -11.73 -2.11 1.51
N VAL A 274 -11.21 -2.00 0.29
CA VAL A 274 -9.89 -1.49 -0.02
C VAL A 274 -10.05 -0.34 -1.00
N THR A 275 -9.40 0.77 -0.68
CA THR A 275 -9.22 1.90 -1.58
C THR A 275 -7.73 2.19 -1.71
N ALA A 276 -7.28 2.55 -2.91
CA ALA A 276 -5.90 2.93 -3.12
C ALA A 276 -5.78 4.03 -4.17
N TYR A 277 -5.06 5.09 -3.80
CA TYR A 277 -4.62 6.15 -4.71
C TYR A 277 -3.18 5.89 -5.10
N TYR A 278 -2.90 6.02 -6.39
CA TYR A 278 -1.55 5.92 -6.95
C TYR A 278 -1.20 7.22 -7.65
N TRP A 279 0.06 7.63 -7.49
CA TRP A 279 0.67 8.73 -8.22
C TRP A 279 1.95 8.24 -8.86
N VAL A 280 1.97 8.24 -10.19
CA VAL A 280 3.14 7.90 -11.00
C VAL A 280 3.75 9.21 -11.49
N SER A 281 4.86 9.60 -10.87
CA SER A 281 5.50 10.90 -11.06
C SER A 281 6.76 10.77 -11.90
N LYS A 282 6.96 11.69 -12.85
CA LYS A 282 8.24 11.85 -13.55
C LYS A 282 9.10 12.86 -12.80
N ILE A 283 10.28 12.43 -12.36
CA ILE A 283 11.19 13.23 -11.54
C ILE A 283 12.48 13.49 -12.29
N ARG A 284 12.96 14.73 -12.28
CA ARG A 284 14.30 15.09 -12.72
C ARG A 284 15.26 15.08 -11.53
N ALA A 285 16.43 14.49 -11.72
CA ALA A 285 17.48 14.46 -10.71
C ALA A 285 18.88 14.57 -11.34
N LYS A 286 19.88 14.68 -10.47
CA LYS A 286 21.28 14.83 -10.83
C LYS A 286 22.06 13.61 -10.32
N VAL A 287 22.89 13.04 -11.19
CA VAL A 287 23.81 11.94 -10.87
C VAL A 287 25.24 12.44 -11.09
N GLU A 288 26.11 12.27 -10.09
CA GLU A 288 27.54 12.58 -10.21
C GLU A 288 28.27 11.39 -10.81
N LEU A 289 29.10 11.65 -11.83
CA LEU A 289 30.04 10.72 -12.43
C LEU A 289 31.47 11.17 -12.11
N ASP A 290 32.35 10.21 -11.85
CA ASP A 290 33.75 10.42 -11.47
C ASP A 290 34.69 9.59 -12.36
N PRO A 291 35.94 10.04 -12.63
CA PRO A 291 36.88 9.32 -13.49
C PRO A 291 37.24 7.90 -13.00
N SER A 292 37.04 7.59 -11.72
CA SER A 292 37.26 6.27 -11.15
C SER A 292 36.14 5.27 -11.43
N MET A 293 35.00 5.71 -11.99
CA MET A 293 33.87 4.85 -12.29
C MET A 293 34.11 3.97 -13.51
N SER A 294 33.32 2.90 -13.65
CA SER A 294 33.44 1.95 -14.77
C SER A 294 32.09 1.45 -15.27
N VAL A 295 32.04 1.00 -16.51
CA VAL A 295 30.86 0.34 -17.09
C VAL A 295 30.50 -0.89 -16.24
N GLY A 296 29.21 -1.05 -15.94
CA GLY A 296 28.67 -2.06 -15.05
C GLY A 296 28.55 -1.62 -13.58
N GLN A 297 29.15 -0.49 -13.20
CA GLN A 297 28.97 0.07 -11.86
C GLN A 297 27.56 0.65 -11.67
N LYS A 298 27.02 0.51 -10.46
CA LYS A 298 25.77 1.16 -10.07
C LYS A 298 25.99 2.63 -9.68
N VAL A 299 25.10 3.51 -10.13
CA VAL A 299 25.04 4.91 -9.71
C VAL A 299 23.61 5.31 -9.38
N SER A 300 23.45 6.36 -8.59
CA SER A 300 22.16 6.85 -8.12
C SER A 300 22.23 8.36 -7.88
N PRO A 301 21.12 9.11 -7.98
CA PRO A 301 21.03 10.43 -7.40
C PRO A 301 21.33 10.41 -5.90
N ALA A 302 21.87 11.50 -5.37
CA ALA A 302 22.10 11.61 -3.94
C ALA A 302 20.76 11.52 -3.17
N SER A 303 20.67 10.59 -2.22
CA SER A 303 19.53 10.45 -1.32
C SER A 303 19.47 11.61 -0.32
N ARG A 304 18.27 12.12 -0.06
CA ARG A 304 18.02 13.18 0.94
C ARG A 304 17.77 12.65 2.35
N GLY A 305 17.85 11.33 2.53
CA GLY A 305 17.72 10.68 3.82
C GLY A 305 17.15 9.27 3.72
N PRO A 306 17.01 8.56 4.84
CA PRO A 306 16.66 7.13 4.86
C PRO A 306 15.29 6.78 4.25
N ARG A 307 14.43 7.77 4.00
CA ARG A 307 13.09 7.62 3.42
C ARG A 307 13.00 8.03 1.96
N ASP A 308 14.09 8.56 1.41
CA ASP A 308 14.11 9.03 0.05
C ASP A 308 14.35 7.86 -0.90
N ALA A 309 13.31 7.44 -1.61
CA ALA A 309 13.43 6.47 -2.68
C ALA A 309 14.10 7.12 -3.89
N VAL A 310 15.35 6.76 -4.13
CA VAL A 310 16.13 7.17 -5.31
C VAL A 310 16.37 5.97 -6.23
N PRO A 311 16.40 6.17 -7.55
CA PRO A 311 16.59 5.08 -8.48
C PRO A 311 18.05 4.62 -8.48
N GLU A 312 18.29 3.37 -8.84
CA GLU A 312 19.63 2.89 -9.21
C GLU A 312 19.71 2.75 -10.74
N PHE A 313 20.90 2.98 -11.30
CA PHE A 313 21.20 2.74 -12.72
C PHE A 313 22.52 2.00 -12.86
N TYR A 314 22.65 1.14 -13.87
CA TYR A 314 23.96 0.69 -14.34
C TYR A 314 24.57 1.71 -15.30
N ILE A 315 25.86 2.02 -15.14
CA ILE A 315 26.64 2.71 -16.17
C ILE A 315 26.81 1.73 -17.33
N ASP A 316 26.18 2.03 -18.47
CA ASP A 316 26.29 1.25 -19.70
C ASP A 316 27.34 1.85 -20.66
N LYS A 317 27.57 1.17 -21.78
CA LYS A 317 28.63 1.53 -22.75
C LYS A 317 28.35 2.82 -23.52
N GLU A 318 27.12 3.34 -23.48
CA GLU A 318 26.74 4.59 -24.16
C GLU A 318 27.06 5.82 -23.31
N VAL A 319 27.45 5.63 -22.05
CA VAL A 319 27.88 6.71 -21.15
C VAL A 319 29.39 6.87 -21.21
N GLU A 320 29.85 8.04 -21.66
CA GLU A 320 31.25 8.43 -21.57
C GLU A 320 31.61 8.77 -20.12
N ILE A 321 32.55 8.02 -19.53
CA ILE A 321 33.10 8.31 -18.20
C ILE A 321 33.98 9.55 -18.30
N PRO A 322 33.66 10.64 -17.56
CA PRO A 322 34.34 11.90 -17.73
C PRO A 322 35.75 11.86 -17.12
N SER A 323 36.66 12.67 -17.68
CA SER A 323 38.04 12.81 -17.16
C SER A 323 38.15 13.62 -15.86
N CYS A 324 37.06 14.27 -15.45
CA CYS A 324 36.88 14.92 -14.15
C CYS A 324 35.44 14.74 -13.66
N LYS A 325 35.16 15.06 -12.38
CA LYS A 325 33.81 14.97 -11.84
C LYS A 325 32.82 15.77 -12.68
N LYS A 326 31.72 15.13 -13.10
CA LYS A 326 30.67 15.75 -13.89
C LYS A 326 29.31 15.28 -13.43
N THR A 327 28.34 16.18 -13.41
CA THR A 327 26.96 15.84 -13.12
C THR A 327 26.17 15.67 -14.43
N VAL A 328 25.41 14.58 -14.53
CA VAL A 328 24.43 14.37 -15.59
C VAL A 328 23.01 14.55 -15.04
N THR A 329 22.12 15.05 -15.89
CA THR A 329 20.68 15.13 -15.57
C THR A 329 20.01 13.85 -16.00
N VAL A 330 19.22 13.26 -15.11
CA VAL A 330 18.42 12.07 -15.40
C VAL A 330 16.95 12.33 -15.11
N THR A 331 16.08 11.58 -15.77
CA THR A 331 14.67 11.47 -15.40
C THR A 331 14.35 10.03 -15.00
N TYR A 332 13.49 9.87 -13.99
CA TYR A 332 13.03 8.57 -13.55
C TYR A 332 11.57 8.63 -13.08
N THR A 333 10.96 7.46 -12.99
CA THR A 333 9.59 7.31 -12.47
C THR A 333 9.64 7.08 -10.97
N GLN A 334 8.83 7.81 -10.21
CA GLN A 334 8.55 7.52 -8.80
C GLN A 334 7.09 7.09 -8.69
N ILE A 335 6.83 5.98 -7.99
CA ILE A 335 5.48 5.56 -7.65
C ILE A 335 5.23 5.90 -6.19
N GLN A 336 4.16 6.63 -5.91
CA GLN A 336 3.61 6.77 -4.57
C GLN A 336 2.23 6.15 -4.51
N TYR A 337 1.90 5.54 -3.38
CA TYR A 337 0.53 5.11 -3.14
C TYR A 337 0.09 5.36 -1.71
N SER A 338 -1.21 5.58 -1.54
CA SER A 338 -1.91 5.60 -0.26
C SER A 338 -3.05 4.61 -0.34
N GLN A 339 -2.91 3.51 0.41
CA GLN A 339 -3.91 2.45 0.49
C GLN A 339 -4.59 2.50 1.85
N MET A 340 -5.90 2.37 1.85
CA MET A 340 -6.72 2.21 3.05
C MET A 340 -7.53 0.92 2.92
N VAL A 341 -7.34 0.03 3.88
CA VAL A 341 -8.16 -1.15 4.07
C VAL A 341 -9.03 -0.93 5.29
N MET A 342 -10.33 -1.04 5.15
CA MET A 342 -11.23 -1.04 6.30
C MET A 342 -11.35 -2.46 6.85
N LEU A 343 -10.95 -2.62 8.10
CA LEU A 343 -10.97 -3.91 8.80
C LEU A 343 -11.98 -3.88 9.94
N ASP A 344 -12.91 -4.82 9.96
CA ASP A 344 -13.91 -4.94 11.02
C ASP A 344 -13.44 -5.91 12.10
N PHE A 345 -13.00 -5.35 13.23
CA PHE A 345 -12.56 -6.07 14.43
C PHE A 345 -13.53 -5.82 15.59
N ASN A 346 -14.19 -6.86 16.10
CA ASN A 346 -14.97 -6.75 17.35
C ASN A 346 -15.94 -5.55 17.40
N GLY A 347 -16.65 -5.26 16.30
CA GLY A 347 -17.60 -4.14 16.22
C GLY A 347 -16.93 -2.76 16.11
N ILE A 348 -15.65 -2.72 15.77
CA ILE A 348 -14.91 -1.50 15.45
C ILE A 348 -14.39 -1.66 14.02
N LYS A 349 -14.66 -0.66 13.18
CA LYS A 349 -14.09 -0.55 11.83
C LYS A 349 -12.80 0.26 11.92
N TRP A 350 -11.69 -0.36 11.55
CA TRP A 350 -10.35 0.20 11.61
C TRP A 350 -9.88 0.59 10.21
N PRO A 351 -9.61 1.89 9.95
CA PRO A 351 -8.88 2.30 8.77
C PRO A 351 -7.41 1.88 8.91
N HIS A 352 -7.05 0.79 8.25
CA HIS A 352 -5.68 0.29 8.15
C HIS A 352 -5.00 0.96 6.94
N VAL A 353 -4.12 1.92 7.20
CA VAL A 353 -3.48 2.74 6.17
C VAL A 353 -2.05 2.28 5.92
N THR A 354 -1.70 2.11 4.65
CA THR A 354 -0.33 1.83 4.19
C THR A 354 0.04 2.84 3.12
N VAL A 355 1.24 3.41 3.24
CA VAL A 355 1.76 4.40 2.29
C VAL A 355 3.19 4.06 1.93
N ALA A 356 3.57 4.25 0.66
CA ALA A 356 4.95 4.05 0.24
C ALA A 356 5.35 5.00 -0.90
N THR A 357 6.65 5.24 -0.99
CA THR A 357 7.31 5.88 -2.14
C THR A 357 8.32 4.89 -2.69
N LEU A 358 8.23 4.57 -3.98
CA LEU A 358 9.02 3.56 -4.66
C LEU A 358 9.78 4.20 -5.83
N ALA A 359 11.00 3.77 -6.05
CA ALA A 359 11.83 4.15 -7.18
C ALA A 359 12.42 2.90 -7.86
N PRO A 360 12.68 2.93 -9.17
CA PRO A 360 13.30 1.84 -9.90
C PRO A 360 14.67 1.50 -9.34
N ILE A 361 14.86 0.27 -8.88
CA ILE A 361 16.16 -0.23 -8.48
C ILE A 361 16.68 -1.21 -9.53
N VAL A 362 17.99 -1.42 -9.51
CA VAL A 362 18.65 -2.32 -10.44
C VAL A 362 18.41 -3.76 -9.97
N GLN A 363 17.43 -4.40 -10.59
CA GLN A 363 17.14 -5.82 -10.43
C GLN A 363 16.83 -6.39 -11.82
N LEU A 364 17.60 -7.38 -12.27
CA LEU A 364 17.44 -8.07 -13.57
C LEU A 364 17.68 -7.20 -14.84
N GLU A 365 18.72 -6.35 -14.83
CA GLU A 365 19.19 -5.55 -16.01
C GLU A 365 18.29 -4.41 -16.51
N LYS A 366 17.37 -3.88 -15.69
CA LYS A 366 16.29 -2.99 -16.19
C LYS A 366 16.55 -1.47 -16.25
N PRO A 367 17.37 -0.81 -15.41
CA PRO A 367 17.68 0.62 -15.59
C PRO A 367 19.15 0.88 -16.00
N THR A 368 19.35 1.39 -17.20
CA THR A 368 20.65 1.93 -17.68
C THR A 368 20.72 3.45 -17.52
N LEU A 369 21.91 3.98 -17.26
CA LEU A 369 22.08 5.42 -17.06
C LEU A 369 21.80 6.20 -18.35
N SER A 370 22.26 5.73 -19.51
CA SER A 370 22.02 6.38 -20.81
C SER A 370 20.52 6.56 -21.08
N SER A 371 19.71 5.52 -20.86
CA SER A 371 18.25 5.58 -21.05
C SER A 371 17.53 6.60 -20.17
N ALA A 372 18.15 6.99 -19.05
CA ALA A 372 17.58 7.95 -18.11
C ALA A 372 18.08 9.38 -18.34
N MET A 373 19.20 9.57 -19.05
CA MET A 373 19.81 10.87 -19.26
C MET A 373 18.93 11.79 -20.12
N GLU A 374 18.75 13.04 -19.68
CA GLU A 374 18.23 14.08 -20.57
C GLU A 374 19.37 14.51 -21.50
N TYR A 375 19.33 14.08 -22.76
CA TYR A 375 20.19 14.65 -23.79
C TYR A 375 19.74 16.09 -24.03
N ALA A 376 20.66 17.04 -23.85
CA ALA A 376 20.44 18.38 -24.35
C ALA A 376 20.26 18.26 -25.87
N ASN A 377 19.09 18.66 -26.39
CA ASN A 377 18.99 18.97 -27.81
C ASN A 377 20.01 20.09 -28.05
N ASN A 378 21.14 19.74 -28.68
CA ASN A 378 22.17 20.69 -29.09
C ASN A 378 21.60 21.71 -30.07
#